data_AF-A0AAU5E8N1-F1
#
_entry.id   AF-A0AAU5E8N1-F1
#
_cell.length_a   1.000
_cell.length_b   1.000
_cell.length_c   1.000
_cell.angle_alpha   90.00
_cell.angle_beta   90.00
_cell.angle_gamma   90.00
#
_symmetry.space_group_name_H-M   'P 1'
#
loop_
_entity.id
_entity.type
_entity.pdbx_description
1 polymer ?
#
loop_
_entity_poly.entity_id
_entity_poly.type
_entity_poly.pdbx_seq_one_letter_code
_entity_poly.pdbx_strand_id
1 'polypeptide(L)'
;MPSDAVLYQAAALCLTYPDDDFRARLPLLREAAPQLREFVDHAALTPPQDLAAHYVQVFDFKNRHSLYLSWWHDGDTRRRGMSLVRFKDLYRAHGLEFTGEELPDFLPAVLEFTSRTGNLDLLSEYRAALDQLRSRLADSGTPYATVLDAVCATLPPAPAEARR
;
A
#
# COMPACT_ATOMS: atom_id res chain seq x y z
N MET A 1 5.37 17.25 -4.46
CA MET A 1 6.42 17.40 -5.50
C MET A 1 6.23 16.29 -6.51
N PRO A 2 6.52 16.49 -7.81
CA PRO A 2 6.32 15.45 -8.85
C PRO A 2 7.05 14.11 -8.57
N SER A 3 8.03 14.09 -7.65
CA SER A 3 8.71 12.89 -7.16
C SER A 3 7.79 11.90 -6.42
N ASP A 4 6.82 12.40 -5.66
CA ASP A 4 6.09 11.56 -4.71
C ASP A 4 4.93 10.83 -5.38
N ALA A 5 4.33 11.44 -6.41
CA ALA A 5 3.31 10.79 -7.23
C ALA A 5 3.85 9.52 -7.91
N VAL A 6 5.05 9.61 -8.49
CA VAL A 6 5.74 8.46 -9.10
C VAL A 6 6.03 7.38 -8.04
N LEU A 7 6.49 7.78 -6.86
CA LEU A 7 6.71 6.86 -5.75
C LEU A 7 5.42 6.14 -5.35
N TYR A 8 4.29 6.84 -5.17
CA TYR A 8 3.03 6.21 -4.78
C TYR A 8 2.52 5.25 -5.86
N GLN A 9 2.62 5.60 -7.15
CA GLN A 9 2.26 4.70 -8.23
C GLN A 9 3.14 3.44 -8.24
N ALA A 10 4.45 3.61 -8.07
CA ALA A 10 5.39 2.51 -8.04
C ALA A 10 5.16 1.61 -6.82
N ALA A 11 4.91 2.20 -5.64
CA ALA A 11 4.60 1.48 -4.42
C ALA A 11 3.28 0.70 -4.54
N ALA A 12 2.26 1.27 -5.20
CA ALA A 12 1.01 0.57 -5.50
C ALA A 12 1.29 -0.73 -6.29
N LEU A 13 2.10 -0.65 -7.35
CA LEU A 13 2.49 -1.81 -8.16
C LEU A 13 3.33 -2.83 -7.37
N CYS A 14 4.22 -2.37 -6.49
CA CYS A 14 5.02 -3.26 -5.63
C CYS A 14 4.19 -3.99 -4.57
N LEU A 15 2.99 -3.51 -4.27
CA LEU A 15 2.08 -4.07 -3.25
C LEU A 15 0.85 -4.77 -3.87
N THR A 16 0.81 -4.94 -5.19
CA THR A 16 -0.15 -5.80 -5.89
C THR A 16 0.45 -7.17 -6.18
N TYR A 17 -0.41 -8.14 -6.53
CA TYR A 17 0.03 -9.47 -6.92
C TYR A 17 1.08 -9.38 -8.06
N PRO A 18 2.24 -10.04 -7.94
CA PRO A 18 3.35 -9.89 -8.87
C PRO A 18 3.16 -10.78 -10.11
N ASP A 19 2.33 -10.32 -11.04
CA ASP A 19 2.08 -10.97 -12.33
C ASP A 19 3.16 -10.65 -13.39
N ASP A 20 2.95 -11.14 -14.61
CA ASP A 20 3.86 -10.91 -15.74
C ASP A 20 3.96 -9.42 -16.11
N ASP A 21 2.88 -8.65 -15.94
CA ASP A 21 2.86 -7.20 -16.18
C ASP A 21 3.72 -6.45 -15.16
N PHE A 22 3.62 -6.81 -13.89
CA PHE A 22 4.51 -6.31 -12.85
C PHE A 22 5.97 -6.65 -13.17
N ARG A 23 6.24 -7.89 -13.58
CA ARG A 23 7.58 -8.36 -13.94
C ARG A 23 8.19 -7.54 -15.08
N ALA A 24 7.40 -7.27 -16.12
CA ALA A 24 7.84 -6.45 -17.26
C ALA A 24 8.15 -4.99 -16.88
N ARG A 25 7.53 -4.47 -15.80
CA ARG A 25 7.71 -3.09 -15.32
C ARG A 25 8.90 -2.92 -14.38
N LEU A 26 9.52 -3.99 -13.85
CA LEU A 26 10.63 -3.88 -12.90
C LEU A 26 11.78 -2.94 -13.33
N PRO A 27 12.27 -2.97 -14.59
CA PRO A 27 13.32 -2.04 -15.01
C PRO A 27 12.89 -0.58 -14.90
N LEU A 28 11.65 -0.27 -15.30
CA LEU A 28 11.08 1.08 -15.21
C LEU A 28 10.91 1.51 -13.75
N LEU A 29 10.38 0.63 -12.89
CA LEU A 29 10.22 0.90 -11.46
C LEU A 29 11.56 1.21 -10.78
N ARG A 30 12.61 0.46 -11.16
CA ARG A 30 13.99 0.65 -10.63
C ARG A 30 14.55 2.04 -10.93
N GLU A 31 14.21 2.59 -12.09
CA GLU A 31 14.66 3.92 -12.53
C GLU A 31 13.77 5.04 -11.98
N ALA A 32 12.45 4.87 -12.06
CA ALA A 32 11.48 5.90 -11.74
C ALA A 32 11.30 6.13 -10.23
N ALA A 33 11.47 5.09 -9.40
CA ALA A 33 11.35 5.17 -7.95
C ALA A 33 12.59 4.58 -7.24
N PRO A 34 13.73 5.31 -7.22
CA PRO A 34 14.96 4.83 -6.58
C PRO A 34 14.81 4.45 -5.11
N GLN A 35 13.82 5.02 -4.42
CA GLN A 35 13.46 4.72 -3.02
C GLN A 35 12.95 3.28 -2.84
N LEU A 36 12.43 2.65 -3.91
CA LEU A 36 11.92 1.28 -3.90
C LEU A 36 12.93 0.26 -4.44
N ARG A 37 14.17 0.69 -4.72
CA ARG A 37 15.18 -0.14 -5.39
C ARG A 37 15.45 -1.44 -4.64
N GLU A 38 15.47 -1.43 -3.32
CA GLU A 38 15.71 -2.64 -2.53
C GLU A 38 14.67 -3.74 -2.84
N PHE A 39 13.38 -3.41 -2.78
CA PHE A 39 12.31 -4.34 -3.14
C PHE A 39 12.35 -4.73 -4.62
N VAL A 40 12.55 -3.76 -5.52
CA VAL A 40 12.57 -4.00 -6.97
C VAL A 40 13.72 -4.94 -7.36
N ASP A 41 14.88 -4.79 -6.74
CA ASP A 41 16.06 -5.62 -6.97
C ASP A 41 15.84 -7.04 -6.44
N HIS A 42 15.25 -7.15 -5.24
CA HIS A 42 14.80 -8.43 -4.70
C HIS A 42 13.82 -9.12 -5.67
N ALA A 43 12.78 -8.42 -6.11
CA ALA A 43 11.76 -8.95 -7.02
C ALA A 43 12.34 -9.37 -8.38
N ALA A 44 13.36 -8.67 -8.89
CA ALA A 44 14.02 -9.00 -10.15
C ALA A 44 14.87 -10.29 -10.05
N LEU A 45 15.50 -10.52 -8.88
CA LEU A 45 16.35 -11.69 -8.62
C LEU A 45 15.54 -12.93 -8.19
N THR A 46 14.33 -12.75 -7.68
CA THR A 46 13.45 -13.85 -7.28
C THR A 46 12.71 -14.46 -8.49
N PRO A 47 12.62 -15.79 -8.60
CA PRO A 47 11.80 -16.44 -9.62
C PRO A 47 10.33 -16.00 -9.52
N PRO A 48 9.61 -15.75 -10.65
CA PRO A 48 8.25 -15.19 -10.61
C PRO A 48 7.27 -15.97 -9.73
N GLN A 49 7.26 -17.29 -9.87
CA GLN A 49 6.40 -18.18 -9.09
C GLN A 49 6.71 -18.14 -7.58
N ASP A 50 7.97 -17.96 -7.20
CA ASP A 50 8.38 -17.89 -5.80
C ASP A 50 7.98 -16.53 -5.21
N LEU A 51 8.12 -15.45 -5.98
CA LEU A 51 7.67 -14.12 -5.57
C LEU A 51 6.14 -14.07 -5.39
N ALA A 52 5.39 -14.68 -6.32
CA ALA A 52 3.94 -14.80 -6.23
C ALA A 52 3.50 -15.66 -5.03
N ALA A 53 4.13 -16.80 -4.79
CA ALA A 53 3.87 -17.63 -3.62
C ALA A 53 4.18 -16.86 -2.32
N HIS A 54 5.28 -16.12 -2.30
CA HIS A 54 5.66 -15.29 -1.16
C HIS A 54 4.68 -14.13 -0.93
N TYR A 55 4.18 -13.48 -2.00
CA TYR A 55 3.14 -12.45 -1.89
C TYR A 55 1.89 -13.00 -1.20
N VAL A 56 1.39 -14.15 -1.67
CA VAL A 56 0.21 -14.81 -1.07
C VAL A 56 0.49 -15.18 0.38
N GLN A 57 1.66 -15.75 0.67
CA GLN A 57 2.04 -16.08 2.04
C GLN A 57 2.07 -14.83 2.93
N VAL A 58 2.68 -13.73 2.49
CA VAL A 58 2.82 -12.53 3.33
C VAL A 58 1.48 -11.88 3.59
N PHE A 59 0.65 -11.70 2.55
CA PHE A 59 -0.58 -10.91 2.60
C PHE A 59 -1.86 -11.75 2.82
N ASP A 60 -1.74 -13.07 3.03
CA ASP A 60 -2.85 -13.88 3.53
C ASP A 60 -3.39 -13.27 4.84
N PHE A 61 -4.72 -13.18 4.94
CA PHE A 61 -5.45 -12.65 6.09
C PHE A 61 -5.03 -13.29 7.43
N LYS A 62 -4.52 -14.53 7.41
CA LYS A 62 -4.02 -15.23 8.61
C LYS A 62 -2.74 -14.62 9.18
N ASN A 63 -1.91 -13.97 8.36
CA ASN A 63 -0.59 -13.48 8.78
C ASN A 63 -0.61 -12.05 9.32
N ARG A 64 -1.81 -11.47 9.52
CA ARG A 64 -2.02 -10.16 10.12
C ARG A 64 -1.24 -9.01 9.43
N HIS A 65 -0.96 -9.16 8.12
CA HIS A 65 -0.39 -8.16 7.23
C HIS A 65 -1.43 -7.62 6.24
N SER A 66 -2.70 -7.48 6.64
CA SER A 66 -3.77 -7.03 5.74
C SER A 66 -3.40 -5.71 5.05
N LEU A 67 -3.55 -5.67 3.72
CA LEU A 67 -3.42 -4.43 2.92
C LEU A 67 -4.71 -3.59 2.92
N TYR A 68 -5.78 -4.04 3.58
CA TYR A 68 -7.03 -3.30 3.70
C TYR A 68 -6.98 -2.39 4.93
N LEU A 69 -6.90 -1.08 4.71
CA LEU A 69 -6.63 -0.11 5.79
C LEU A 69 -7.74 -0.06 6.84
N SER A 70 -9.00 -0.19 6.43
CA SER A 70 -10.13 -0.15 7.38
C SER A 70 -10.12 -1.31 8.36
N TRP A 71 -9.50 -2.44 8.01
CA TRP A 71 -9.39 -3.62 8.88
C TRP A 71 -8.57 -3.34 10.14
N TRP A 72 -7.55 -2.49 10.05
CA TRP A 72 -6.67 -2.16 11.18
C TRP A 72 -7.35 -1.30 12.25
N HIS A 73 -8.37 -0.54 11.87
CA HIS A 73 -9.12 0.33 12.78
C HIS A 73 -10.42 -0.32 13.25
N ASP A 74 -11.21 -0.84 12.31
CA ASP A 74 -12.58 -1.27 12.57
C ASP A 74 -12.73 -2.81 12.63
N GLY A 75 -11.70 -3.57 12.28
CA GLY A 75 -11.78 -5.04 12.17
C GLY A 75 -12.91 -5.48 11.22
N ASP A 76 -13.52 -6.62 11.49
CA ASP A 76 -14.70 -7.11 10.74
C ASP A 76 -16.02 -6.68 11.39
N THR A 77 -16.16 -5.39 11.70
CA THR A 77 -17.35 -4.84 12.34
C THR A 77 -18.21 -4.05 11.36
N ARG A 78 -19.47 -3.75 11.74
CA ARG A 78 -20.34 -2.84 10.96
C ARG A 78 -19.67 -1.50 10.65
N ARG A 79 -18.73 -1.04 11.48
CA ARG A 79 -18.00 0.20 11.28
C ARG A 79 -17.14 0.15 10.01
N ARG A 80 -16.61 -1.02 9.66
CA ARG A 80 -15.83 -1.23 8.43
C ARG A 80 -16.67 -0.88 7.19
N GLY A 81 -17.94 -1.27 7.16
CA GLY A 81 -18.85 -0.93 6.06
C GLY A 81 -19.00 0.58 5.84
N MET A 82 -19.08 1.35 6.93
CA MET A 82 -19.12 2.82 6.86
C MET A 82 -17.80 3.42 6.38
N SER A 83 -16.67 2.87 6.82
CA SER A 83 -15.35 3.25 6.34
C SER A 83 -15.24 3.06 4.82
N LEU A 84 -15.67 1.90 4.29
CA LEU A 84 -15.67 1.64 2.84
C LEU A 84 -16.52 2.62 2.03
N VAL A 85 -17.69 3.04 2.54
CA VAL A 85 -18.51 4.08 1.90
C VAL A 85 -17.72 5.40 1.83
N ARG A 86 -17.05 5.78 2.93
CA ARG A 86 -16.25 7.00 2.98
C ARG A 86 -15.07 7.00 2.00
N PHE A 87 -14.38 5.87 1.82
CA PHE A 87 -13.34 5.76 0.78
C PHE A 87 -13.93 6.05 -0.62
N LYS A 88 -15.08 5.43 -0.96
CA LYS A 88 -15.74 5.65 -2.26
C LYS A 88 -16.18 7.10 -2.45
N ASP A 89 -16.73 7.73 -1.41
CA ASP A 89 -17.18 9.10 -1.48
C ASP A 89 -16.00 10.08 -1.67
N LEU A 90 -14.87 9.81 -1.04
CA LEU A 90 -13.66 10.61 -1.25
C LEU A 90 -13.11 10.45 -2.68
N TYR A 91 -13.08 9.23 -3.22
CA TYR A 91 -12.69 9.00 -4.62
C TYR A 91 -13.59 9.79 -5.58
N ARG A 92 -14.91 9.72 -5.39
CA ARG A 92 -15.88 10.47 -6.20
C ARG A 92 -15.72 11.97 -6.08
N ALA A 93 -15.43 12.49 -4.89
CA ALA A 93 -15.19 13.91 -4.66
C ALA A 93 -14.00 14.45 -5.48
N HIS A 94 -13.05 13.58 -5.84
CA HIS A 94 -11.93 13.88 -6.72
C HIS A 94 -12.16 13.45 -8.19
N GLY A 95 -13.40 13.14 -8.57
CA GLY A 95 -13.76 12.77 -9.94
C GLY A 95 -13.31 11.36 -10.34
N LEU A 96 -12.98 10.50 -9.38
CA LEU A 96 -12.58 9.11 -9.62
C LEU A 96 -13.73 8.17 -9.25
N GLU A 97 -14.00 7.20 -10.12
CA GLU A 97 -14.88 6.08 -9.81
C GLU A 97 -14.04 4.84 -9.53
N PHE A 98 -14.33 4.19 -8.40
CA PHE A 98 -13.67 2.93 -8.06
C PHE A 98 -14.44 1.77 -8.66
N THR A 99 -13.84 1.14 -9.68
CA THR A 99 -14.40 0.03 -10.45
C THR A 99 -13.57 -1.26 -10.32
N GLY A 100 -12.62 -1.29 -9.39
CA GLY A 100 -11.75 -2.46 -9.17
C GLY A 100 -12.49 -3.63 -8.54
N GLU A 101 -11.93 -4.83 -8.70
CA GLU A 101 -12.41 -6.06 -8.04
C GLU A 101 -12.15 -6.03 -6.52
N GLU A 102 -11.09 -5.31 -6.13
CA GLU A 102 -10.70 -5.12 -4.74
C GLU A 102 -11.63 -4.16 -3.97
N LEU A 103 -11.48 -4.09 -2.65
CA LEU A 103 -12.18 -3.08 -1.85
C LEU A 103 -11.52 -1.70 -1.98
N PRO A 104 -12.27 -0.60 -1.83
CA PRO A 104 -11.74 0.76 -1.99
C PRO A 104 -10.70 1.15 -0.94
N ASP A 105 -10.60 0.42 0.17
CA ASP A 105 -9.60 0.62 1.23
C ASP A 105 -8.33 -0.23 1.04
N PHE A 106 -8.22 -0.95 -0.07
CA PHE A 106 -7.01 -1.66 -0.45
C PHE A 106 -5.86 -0.67 -0.66
N LEU A 107 -4.76 -0.83 0.08
CA LEU A 107 -3.66 0.14 0.12
C LEU A 107 -3.11 0.50 -1.28
N PRO A 108 -2.89 -0.44 -2.22
CA PRO A 108 -2.52 -0.09 -3.59
C PRO A 108 -3.50 0.87 -4.28
N ALA A 109 -4.81 0.71 -4.09
CA ALA A 109 -5.80 1.62 -4.65
C ALA A 109 -5.72 3.02 -4.01
N VAL A 110 -5.46 3.09 -2.70
CA VAL A 110 -5.26 4.35 -1.98
C VAL A 110 -3.99 5.06 -2.46
N LEU A 111 -2.92 4.31 -2.71
CA LEU A 111 -1.66 4.84 -3.25
C LEU A 111 -1.85 5.35 -4.69
N GLU A 112 -2.58 4.63 -5.53
CA GLU A 112 -2.92 5.08 -6.88
C GLU A 112 -3.80 6.34 -6.86
N PHE A 113 -4.81 6.40 -5.99
CA PHE A 113 -5.59 7.61 -5.75
C PHE A 113 -4.69 8.79 -5.36
N THR A 114 -3.77 8.57 -4.42
CA THR A 114 -2.83 9.59 -3.94
C THR A 114 -1.90 10.05 -5.05
N SER A 115 -1.37 9.12 -5.86
CA SER A 115 -0.55 9.41 -7.03
C SER A 115 -1.26 10.33 -8.02
N ARG A 116 -2.52 10.02 -8.34
CA ARG A 116 -3.31 10.75 -9.35
C ARG A 116 -3.79 12.12 -8.87
N THR A 117 -4.11 12.25 -7.59
CA THR A 117 -4.77 13.45 -7.03
C THR A 117 -3.85 14.34 -6.21
N GLY A 118 -2.74 13.79 -5.72
CA GLY A 118 -1.89 14.42 -4.70
C GLY A 118 -2.55 14.53 -3.32
N ASN A 119 -3.75 13.97 -3.12
CA ASN A 119 -4.46 14.02 -1.84
C ASN A 119 -3.88 12.97 -0.87
N LEU A 120 -3.32 13.43 0.25
CA LEU A 120 -2.69 12.59 1.29
C LEU A 120 -3.63 12.24 2.45
N ASP A 121 -4.90 12.66 2.41
CA ASP A 121 -5.81 12.60 3.56
C ASP A 121 -5.99 11.16 4.05
N LEU A 122 -6.21 10.20 3.14
CA LEU A 122 -6.36 8.78 3.50
C LEU A 122 -5.06 8.20 4.08
N LEU A 123 -3.92 8.47 3.46
CA LEU A 123 -2.63 7.97 3.96
C LEU A 123 -2.29 8.58 5.33
N SER A 124 -2.64 9.84 5.54
CA SER A 124 -2.42 10.56 6.80
C SER A 124 -3.37 10.08 7.90
N GLU A 125 -4.63 9.88 7.56
CA GLU A 125 -5.62 9.33 8.48
C GLU A 125 -5.25 7.92 8.95
N TYR A 126 -4.88 7.06 8.01
CA TYR A 126 -4.50 5.68 8.30
C TYR A 126 -3.00 5.52 8.60
N ARG A 127 -2.30 6.60 8.94
CA ARG A 127 -0.86 6.60 9.22
C ARG A 127 -0.47 5.58 10.31
N ALA A 128 -1.25 5.49 11.39
CA ALA A 128 -1.01 4.51 12.44
C ALA A 128 -1.18 3.05 11.98
N ALA A 129 -2.09 2.79 11.03
CA ALA A 129 -2.26 1.46 10.43
C ALA A 129 -1.06 1.12 9.52
N LEU A 130 -0.58 2.09 8.73
CA LEU A 130 0.62 1.93 7.90
C LEU A 130 1.86 1.63 8.76
N ASP A 131 2.07 2.35 9.87
CA ASP A 131 3.18 2.10 10.77
C ASP A 131 3.12 0.71 11.43
N GLN A 132 1.92 0.24 11.79
CA GLN A 132 1.72 -1.12 12.32
C GLN A 132 2.01 -2.20 11.27
N LEU A 133 1.48 -2.04 10.05
CA LEU A 133 1.75 -2.96 8.94
C LEU A 133 3.25 -3.02 8.64
N ARG A 134 3.89 -1.86 8.51
CA ARG A 134 5.34 -1.72 8.30
C ARG A 134 6.16 -2.44 9.37
N SER A 135 5.84 -2.22 10.65
CA SER A 135 6.52 -2.89 11.76
C SER A 135 6.40 -4.40 11.65
N ARG A 136 5.20 -4.93 11.40
CA ARG A 136 5.00 -6.39 11.30
C ARG A 136 5.70 -7.02 10.10
N LEU A 137 5.68 -6.34 8.96
CA LEU A 137 6.41 -6.76 7.77
C LEU A 137 7.92 -6.80 8.02
N ALA A 138 8.45 -5.84 8.77
CA ALA A 138 9.86 -5.78 9.15
C ALA A 138 10.22 -6.86 10.18
N ASP A 139 9.40 -7.05 11.22
CA ASP A 139 9.59 -8.10 12.24
C ASP A 139 9.57 -9.51 11.62
N SER A 140 8.79 -9.68 10.54
CA SER A 140 8.71 -10.92 9.76
C SER A 140 9.81 -11.05 8.69
N GLY A 141 10.73 -10.08 8.58
CA GLY A 141 11.84 -10.09 7.63
C GLY A 141 11.43 -10.01 6.16
N THR A 142 10.25 -9.45 5.86
CA THR A 142 9.74 -9.38 4.48
C THR A 142 10.32 -8.17 3.72
N PRO A 143 10.60 -8.29 2.41
CA PRO A 143 11.12 -7.19 1.61
C PRO A 143 10.06 -6.09 1.39
N TYR A 144 8.78 -6.41 1.56
CA TYR A 144 7.67 -5.44 1.45
C TYR A 144 7.73 -4.33 2.50
N ALA A 145 8.41 -4.56 3.64
CA ALA A 145 8.63 -3.51 4.64
C ALA A 145 9.33 -2.28 4.05
N THR A 146 10.28 -2.49 3.14
CA THR A 146 11.05 -1.41 2.48
C THR A 146 10.17 -0.51 1.61
N VAL A 147 9.10 -1.07 1.01
CA VAL A 147 8.11 -0.31 0.25
C VAL A 147 7.31 0.61 1.19
N LEU A 148 6.90 0.08 2.33
CA LEU A 148 6.18 0.83 3.36
C LEU A 148 7.07 1.88 4.03
N ASP A 149 8.36 1.60 4.23
CA ASP A 149 9.33 2.59 4.72
C ASP A 149 9.40 3.79 3.78
N ALA A 150 9.51 3.56 2.46
CA ALA A 150 9.55 4.63 1.48
C ALA A 150 8.26 5.46 1.45
N VAL A 151 7.08 4.82 1.52
CA VAL A 151 5.80 5.52 1.60
C VAL A 151 5.69 6.33 2.90
N CYS A 152 5.94 5.71 4.07
CA CYS A 152 5.84 6.38 5.37
C CYS A 152 6.82 7.54 5.55
N ALA A 153 7.98 7.51 4.88
CA ALA A 153 8.95 8.61 4.89
C ALA A 153 8.43 9.90 4.23
N THR A 154 7.41 9.80 3.36
CA THR A 154 6.77 10.97 2.73
C THR A 154 5.65 11.59 3.57
N LEU A 155 5.21 10.90 4.63
CA LEU A 155 4.05 11.28 5.42
C LEU A 155 4.51 11.92 6.75
N PRO A 156 3.75 12.90 7.28
CA PRO A 156 3.97 13.34 8.65
C PRO A 156 3.81 12.16 9.62
N PRO A 157 4.53 12.15 10.76
CA PRO A 157 4.39 11.10 11.76
C PRO A 157 2.94 10.99 12.23
N ALA A 158 2.51 9.79 12.62
CA ALA A 158 1.18 9.59 13.19
C ALA A 158 0.98 10.62 14.32
N PRO A 159 -0.20 11.29 14.39
CA PRO A 159 -0.53 12.04 15.59
C PRO A 159 -0.40 11.09 16.78
N ALA A 160 0.33 11.50 17.82
CA ALA A 160 0.44 10.70 19.02
C ALA A 160 -0.99 10.39 19.50
N GLU A 161 -1.37 9.11 19.50
CA GLU A 161 -2.67 8.70 20.04
C GLU A 161 -2.74 9.26 21.46
N ALA A 162 -3.64 10.24 21.67
CA ALA A 162 -4.03 10.63 23.00
C ALA A 162 -4.67 9.39 23.61
N ARG A 163 -3.88 8.60 24.34
CA ARG A 163 -4.35 7.47 25.16
C ARG A 163 -5.59 7.94 25.89
N ARG A 164 -6.74 7.41 25.51
CA ARG A 164 -7.99 7.50 26.26
C ARG A 164 -8.32 6.11 26.77
#